data_AF-X1TUX9-F1
#
_entry.id   AF-X1TUX9-F1
#
_cell.length_a   1.000
_cell.length_b   1.000
_cell.length_c   1.000
_cell.angle_alpha   90.00
_cell.angle_beta   90.00
_cell.angle_gamma   90.00
#
_symmetry.space_group_name_H-M   'P 1'
#
loop_
_entity.id
_entity.type
_entity.pdbx_description
1 polymer ?
#
loop_
_entity_poly.entity_id
_entity_poly.type
_entity_poly.pdbx_seq_one_letter_code
_entity_poly.pdbx_strand_id
1 'polypeptide(L)'
;DISIINPMPVTDRALGKGLAGVINAIDILGDATTTLYDCAELSLNDCSRFLALTVQARYDAAATAGIKVHVITSPTGTDAGTHTGGMGVAVLDDDNAHFRIPNGLVNLRVYNETDGSSAVITGNTETTVTAPLAGGTANVWNTGDTYYITGAGYDTEDFDTWEPGFVKDTFIRQTKVYELDPIWFKVLIENLDPVNAVTDVSVFFTYENRT
;
A
#
# COMPACT_ATOMS: atom_id res chain seq x y z
N ASP A 1 -1.76 3.76 -20.10
CA ASP A 1 -3.09 3.12 -20.17
C ASP A 1 -3.34 2.31 -18.92
N ILE A 2 -4.27 2.78 -18.06
CA ILE A 2 -4.75 1.98 -16.93
C ILE A 2 -5.74 0.94 -17.47
N SER A 3 -5.61 -0.30 -17.03
CA SER A 3 -6.55 -1.39 -17.32
C SER A 3 -6.81 -2.23 -16.07
N ILE A 4 -7.77 -3.15 -16.12
CA ILE A 4 -8.03 -4.08 -15.02
C ILE A 4 -6.81 -4.96 -14.69
N ILE A 5 -5.94 -5.21 -15.68
CA ILE A 5 -4.71 -6.00 -15.52
C ILE A 5 -3.48 -5.16 -15.16
N ASN A 6 -3.57 -3.83 -15.26
CA ASN A 6 -2.48 -2.90 -14.96
C ASN A 6 -3.05 -1.65 -14.27
N PRO A 7 -3.39 -1.78 -12.97
CA PRO A 7 -3.89 -0.67 -12.17
C PRO A 7 -2.77 0.35 -11.92
N MET A 8 -3.17 1.57 -11.56
CA MET A 8 -2.22 2.65 -11.31
C MET A 8 -1.89 2.76 -9.81
N PRO A 9 -0.65 2.44 -9.36
CA PRO A 9 -0.19 2.76 -8.02
C PRO A 9 -0.01 4.25 -7.84
N VAL A 10 -0.15 4.71 -6.61
CA VAL A 10 0.22 6.06 -6.22
C VAL A 10 1.54 6.01 -5.45
N THR A 11 2.58 6.71 -5.91
CA THR A 11 3.89 6.84 -5.24
C THR A 11 4.29 8.29 -4.85
N ASP A 12 4.63 8.55 -3.58
CA ASP A 12 5.15 9.88 -3.17
C ASP A 12 6.64 10.05 -3.52
N ARG A 13 6.96 11.17 -4.19
CA ARG A 13 8.27 11.83 -4.16
C ARG A 13 8.15 13.35 -4.31
N ALA A 14 7.41 14.01 -3.43
CA ALA A 14 7.56 15.46 -3.30
C ALA A 14 8.16 15.82 -1.93
N LEU A 15 9.21 16.63 -1.98
CA LEU A 15 9.93 17.14 -0.81
C LEU A 15 9.35 18.50 -0.45
N GLY A 16 8.71 18.62 0.72
CA GLY A 16 8.49 19.91 1.38
C GLY A 16 7.05 20.45 1.46
N LYS A 17 6.62 20.65 2.71
CA LYS A 17 5.53 21.48 3.28
C LYS A 17 4.47 22.03 2.31
N GLY A 18 3.31 21.37 2.30
CA GLY A 18 2.14 21.72 1.49
C GLY A 18 2.12 20.91 0.19
N LEU A 19 1.96 19.59 0.31
CA LEU A 19 2.42 18.65 -0.70
C LEU A 19 1.25 18.11 -1.52
N ALA A 20 0.87 18.87 -2.54
CA ALA A 20 0.10 18.30 -3.64
C ALA A 20 1.06 17.51 -4.55
N GLY A 21 1.18 16.21 -4.30
CA GLY A 21 1.81 15.29 -5.25
C GLY A 21 0.83 14.99 -6.38
N VAL A 22 1.24 15.24 -7.63
CA VAL A 22 0.52 14.75 -8.82
C VAL A 22 1.20 13.47 -9.26
N ILE A 23 0.42 12.41 -9.42
CA ILE A 23 0.93 11.14 -9.93
C ILE A 23 0.14 10.81 -11.19
N ASN A 24 0.85 10.72 -12.31
CA ASN A 24 0.25 10.43 -13.61
C ASN A 24 0.50 8.99 -14.02
N ALA A 25 -0.40 8.43 -14.84
CA ALA A 25 -0.22 7.09 -15.38
C ALA A 25 1.08 6.89 -16.18
N ILE A 26 1.63 7.95 -16.78
CA ILE A 26 2.90 7.86 -17.53
C ILE A 26 4.12 7.65 -16.63
N ASP A 27 4.00 7.99 -15.34
CA ASP A 27 5.10 7.89 -14.38
C ASP A 27 5.22 6.47 -13.77
N ILE A 28 4.41 5.52 -14.26
CA ILE A 28 4.24 4.17 -13.71
C ILE A 28 4.60 3.13 -14.77
N LEU A 29 5.40 2.14 -14.36
CA LEU A 29 5.86 1.06 -15.25
C LEU A 29 4.74 0.04 -15.49
N GLY A 30 4.55 -0.36 -16.75
CA GLY A 30 3.39 -1.13 -17.24
C GLY A 30 3.21 -2.57 -16.75
N ASP A 31 4.02 -3.04 -15.80
CA ASP A 31 3.92 -4.38 -15.19
C ASP A 31 4.32 -4.36 -13.69
N ALA A 32 4.47 -3.17 -13.09
CA ALA A 32 5.07 -3.02 -11.77
C ALA A 32 4.07 -3.09 -10.61
N THR A 33 2.76 -3.12 -10.88
CA THR A 33 1.75 -3.00 -9.82
C THR A 33 0.61 -3.96 -10.07
N THR A 34 0.45 -4.88 -9.13
CA THR A 34 -0.57 -5.91 -9.13
C THR A 34 -1.56 -5.72 -7.97
N THR A 35 -1.14 -5.04 -6.89
CA THR A 35 -1.95 -4.84 -5.68
C THR A 35 -1.71 -3.48 -5.01
N LEU A 36 -2.55 -3.15 -4.03
CA LEU A 36 -2.37 -1.98 -3.16
C LEU A 36 -1.02 -1.95 -2.44
N TYR A 37 -0.38 -3.11 -2.18
CA TYR A 37 0.88 -3.17 -1.43
C TYR A 37 2.08 -2.68 -2.23
N ASP A 38 2.00 -2.77 -3.56
CA ASP A 38 2.98 -2.22 -4.51
C ASP A 38 2.95 -0.68 -4.55
N CYS A 39 1.88 -0.07 -3.99
CA CYS A 39 1.75 1.38 -3.91
C CYS A 39 2.68 1.94 -2.81
N ALA A 40 3.22 3.14 -3.03
CA ALA A 40 4.03 3.75 -1.99
C ALA A 40 3.15 4.24 -0.84
N GLU A 41 3.76 4.28 0.33
CA GLU A 41 3.13 4.74 1.55
C GLU A 41 3.03 6.25 1.55
N LEU A 42 1.85 6.75 1.89
CA LEU A 42 1.59 8.16 2.18
C LEU A 42 1.50 8.32 3.69
N SER A 43 2.35 9.18 4.24
CA SER A 43 2.39 9.42 5.69
C SER A 43 1.63 10.68 6.06
N LEU A 44 0.68 10.53 7.00
CA LEU A 44 0.01 11.65 7.67
C LEU A 44 0.68 12.04 9.00
N ASN A 45 1.85 11.47 9.34
CA ASN A 45 2.55 11.80 10.59
C ASN A 45 2.83 13.31 10.76
N ASP A 46 3.00 14.03 9.66
CA ASP A 46 3.22 15.48 9.65
C ASP A 46 1.92 16.31 9.51
N CYS A 47 0.77 15.64 9.41
CA CYS A 47 -0.54 16.20 9.13
C CYS A 47 -1.39 16.21 10.40
N SER A 48 -2.32 17.16 10.51
CA SER A 48 -3.07 17.35 11.78
C SER A 48 -4.57 17.45 11.65
N ARG A 49 -5.14 17.36 10.43
CA ARG A 49 -6.58 17.60 10.23
C ARG A 49 -7.31 16.65 9.29
N PHE A 50 -6.85 16.48 8.04
CA PHE A 50 -7.53 15.60 7.07
C PHE A 50 -6.62 15.31 5.87
N LEU A 51 -6.97 14.25 5.13
CA LEU A 51 -6.45 13.94 3.81
C LEU A 51 -7.55 14.15 2.77
N ALA A 52 -7.34 15.04 1.81
CA ALA A 52 -8.18 15.16 0.63
C ALA A 52 -7.53 14.43 -0.56
N LEU A 53 -8.20 13.40 -1.04
CA LEU A 53 -7.85 12.63 -2.22
C LEU A 53 -8.66 13.14 -3.41
N THR A 54 -8.01 13.70 -4.42
CA THR A 54 -8.67 14.13 -5.66
C THR A 54 -8.19 13.29 -6.82
N VAL A 55 -9.13 12.65 -7.51
CA VAL A 55 -8.85 11.92 -8.75
C VAL A 55 -9.37 12.74 -9.92
N GLN A 56 -8.53 12.88 -10.93
CA GLN A 56 -8.86 13.43 -12.22
C GLN A 56 -8.68 12.34 -13.27
N ALA A 57 -9.68 12.15 -14.13
CA ALA A 57 -9.60 11.12 -15.17
C ALA A 57 -10.31 11.56 -16.45
N ARG A 58 -9.79 11.09 -17.59
CA ARG A 58 -10.46 11.12 -18.89
C ARG A 58 -10.59 9.69 -19.42
N TYR A 59 -11.82 9.32 -19.73
CA TYR A 59 -12.16 8.00 -20.26
C TYR A 59 -12.17 8.01 -21.79
N ASP A 60 -11.86 6.87 -22.38
CA ASP A 60 -12.05 6.62 -23.81
C ASP A 60 -13.52 6.84 -24.22
N ALA A 61 -13.76 7.28 -25.47
CA ALA A 61 -15.10 7.49 -25.99
C ALA A 61 -15.92 6.18 -26.12
N ALA A 62 -15.24 5.04 -26.23
CA ALA A 62 -15.80 3.70 -26.25
C ALA A 62 -15.88 3.06 -24.86
N ALA A 63 -15.41 3.72 -23.81
CA ALA A 63 -15.48 3.20 -22.45
C ALA A 63 -16.93 2.91 -22.03
N THR A 64 -17.09 1.82 -21.29
CA THR A 64 -18.35 1.28 -20.77
C THR A 64 -18.42 1.31 -19.25
N ALA A 65 -17.28 1.50 -18.59
CA ALA A 65 -17.14 1.64 -17.15
C ALA A 65 -16.03 2.63 -16.78
N GLY A 66 -16.05 3.11 -15.54
CA GLY A 66 -15.10 4.09 -15.02
C GLY A 66 -13.91 3.46 -14.31
N ILE A 67 -13.39 4.16 -13.31
CA ILE A 67 -12.38 3.65 -12.39
C ILE A 67 -12.97 3.37 -11.02
N LYS A 68 -12.23 2.63 -10.20
CA LYS A 68 -12.45 2.46 -8.78
C LYS A 68 -11.19 2.86 -8.02
N VAL A 69 -11.39 3.59 -6.93
CA VAL A 69 -10.33 4.04 -6.04
C VAL A 69 -10.37 3.17 -4.80
N HIS A 70 -9.26 2.51 -4.53
CA HIS A 70 -9.07 1.69 -3.33
C HIS A 70 -8.11 2.41 -2.39
N VAL A 71 -8.49 2.53 -1.12
CA VAL A 71 -7.67 3.14 -0.08
C VAL A 71 -7.56 2.16 1.07
N ILE A 72 -6.34 1.79 1.42
CA ILE A 72 -6.04 1.03 2.65
C ILE A 72 -5.21 1.88 3.60
N THR A 73 -5.31 1.55 4.88
CA THR A 73 -4.67 2.34 5.91
C THR A 73 -3.98 1.48 6.94
N SER A 74 -2.95 2.07 7.56
CA SER A 74 -2.29 1.50 8.73
C SER A 74 -2.15 2.57 9.82
N PRO A 75 -2.49 2.27 11.08
CA PRO A 75 -2.18 3.17 12.19
C PRO A 75 -0.68 3.26 12.47
N THR A 76 0.10 2.22 12.15
CA THR A 76 1.51 2.09 12.57
C THR A 76 2.49 2.00 11.42
N GLY A 77 2.04 1.61 10.21
CA GLY A 77 2.91 1.28 9.08
C GLY A 77 3.80 0.07 9.36
N THR A 78 3.43 -0.75 10.34
CA THR A 78 4.23 -1.86 10.86
C THR A 78 3.32 -3.01 11.30
N ASP A 79 3.65 -4.23 10.88
CA ASP A 79 3.15 -5.46 11.52
C ASP A 79 4.16 -5.93 12.55
N ALA A 80 3.69 -6.35 13.73
CA ALA A 80 4.55 -6.85 14.80
C ALA A 80 3.88 -7.99 15.55
N GLY A 81 4.68 -8.87 16.13
CA GLY A 81 4.17 -10.05 16.81
C GLY A 81 5.24 -10.88 17.49
N THR A 82 4.90 -12.13 17.78
CA THR A 82 5.80 -13.11 18.42
C THR A 82 5.82 -14.39 17.61
N HIS A 83 7.01 -14.90 17.29
CA HIS A 83 7.17 -16.21 16.64
C HIS A 83 6.62 -17.32 17.54
N THR A 84 5.55 -17.99 17.11
CA THR A 84 4.92 -19.13 17.79
C THR A 84 5.44 -20.48 17.29
N GLY A 85 6.16 -20.50 16.17
CA GLY A 85 6.74 -21.71 15.60
C GLY A 85 7.88 -22.32 16.43
N GLY A 86 8.52 -23.36 15.86
CA GLY A 86 9.62 -24.09 16.50
C GLY A 86 10.91 -23.29 16.67
N MET A 87 11.83 -23.84 17.46
CA MET A 87 13.16 -23.26 17.73
C MET A 87 14.15 -23.47 16.59
N GLY A 88 15.01 -22.49 16.32
CA GLY A 88 16.11 -22.59 15.36
C GLY A 88 15.67 -22.73 13.90
N VAL A 89 14.50 -22.22 13.55
CA VAL A 89 13.91 -22.35 12.22
C VAL A 89 14.22 -21.14 11.33
N ALA A 90 14.20 -21.35 10.01
CA ALA A 90 14.49 -20.31 9.02
C ALA A 90 13.27 -19.47 8.61
N VAL A 91 12.07 -19.87 9.03
CA VAL A 91 10.79 -19.24 8.66
C VAL A 91 10.14 -18.73 9.93
N LEU A 92 9.74 -17.45 9.92
CA LEU A 92 8.89 -16.88 10.95
C LEU A 92 7.51 -17.52 10.81
N ASP A 93 6.94 -17.97 11.92
CA ASP A 93 5.61 -18.56 12.02
C ASP A 93 4.95 -17.97 13.26
N ASP A 94 3.86 -17.24 13.06
CA ASP A 94 3.05 -16.61 14.10
C ASP A 94 1.59 -16.96 13.84
N ASP A 95 1.07 -17.92 14.59
CA ASP A 95 -0.30 -18.42 14.48
C ASP A 95 -1.37 -17.35 14.77
N ASN A 96 -0.99 -16.23 15.40
CA ASN A 96 -1.88 -15.11 15.68
C ASN A 96 -1.70 -13.96 14.68
N ALA A 97 -0.74 -14.07 13.78
CA ALA A 97 -0.55 -13.08 12.74
C ALA A 97 -1.69 -13.15 11.72
N HIS A 98 -1.91 -12.01 11.09
CA HIS A 98 -2.82 -11.87 9.97
C HIS A 98 -2.07 -11.14 8.84
N PHE A 99 -1.09 -11.80 8.23
CA PHE A 99 -0.40 -11.35 7.01
C PHE A 99 -1.28 -11.63 5.79
N ARG A 100 -2.42 -10.96 5.76
CA ARG A 100 -3.65 -11.30 5.02
C ARG A 100 -3.50 -11.54 3.52
N ILE A 101 -2.41 -11.08 2.90
CA ILE A 101 -2.11 -11.30 1.49
C ILE A 101 -0.86 -12.16 1.33
N PRO A 102 -0.98 -13.36 0.72
CA PRO A 102 0.17 -14.16 0.34
C PRO A 102 1.14 -13.38 -0.56
N ASN A 103 2.41 -13.36 -0.17
CA ASN A 103 3.50 -12.60 -0.80
C ASN A 103 3.33 -11.06 -0.85
N GLY A 104 2.32 -10.48 -0.20
CA GLY A 104 2.15 -9.02 -0.11
C GLY A 104 3.25 -8.32 0.70
N LEU A 105 4.05 -9.07 1.47
CA LEU A 105 5.16 -8.55 2.26
C LEU A 105 6.52 -8.68 1.55
N VAL A 106 6.58 -9.24 0.34
CA VAL A 106 7.83 -9.42 -0.41
C VAL A 106 8.50 -8.06 -0.65
N ASN A 107 9.84 -8.03 -0.55
CA ASN A 107 10.69 -6.83 -0.60
C ASN A 107 10.61 -5.90 0.62
N LEU A 108 9.67 -6.10 1.55
CA LEU A 108 9.72 -5.45 2.86
C LEU A 108 10.81 -6.07 3.73
N ARG A 109 11.12 -5.40 4.83
CA ARG A 109 12.15 -5.84 5.78
C ARG A 109 11.50 -6.30 7.08
N VAL A 110 11.84 -7.52 7.50
CA VAL A 110 11.51 -8.08 8.82
C VAL A 110 12.73 -7.98 9.74
N TYR A 111 12.46 -7.74 11.02
CA TYR A 111 13.46 -7.65 12.08
C TYR A 111 13.10 -8.65 13.18
N ASN A 112 14.07 -9.46 13.61
CA ASN A 112 14.01 -10.24 14.84
C ASN A 112 14.61 -9.37 15.96
N GLU A 113 13.77 -8.85 16.84
CA GLU A 113 14.21 -7.94 17.89
C GLU A 113 15.02 -8.66 18.97
N THR A 114 14.73 -9.94 19.20
CA THR A 114 15.36 -10.71 20.26
C THR A 114 16.87 -10.88 20.03
N ASP A 115 17.26 -11.18 18.80
CA ASP A 115 18.66 -11.46 18.47
C ASP A 115 19.33 -10.38 17.61
N GLY A 116 18.55 -9.37 17.19
CA GLY A 116 18.98 -8.22 16.40
C GLY A 116 19.17 -8.50 14.91
N SER A 117 18.78 -9.68 14.41
CA SER A 117 18.90 -10.00 12.99
C SER A 117 17.77 -9.36 12.16
N SER A 118 17.99 -9.20 10.86
CA SER A 118 16.95 -8.73 9.93
C SER A 118 17.16 -9.29 8.53
N ALA A 119 16.11 -9.25 7.70
CA ALA A 119 16.18 -9.71 6.33
C ALA A 119 15.13 -9.06 5.43
N VAL A 120 15.39 -9.09 4.12
CA VAL A 120 14.38 -8.81 3.11
C VAL A 120 13.49 -10.04 2.94
N ILE A 121 12.18 -9.84 2.96
CA ILE A 121 11.19 -10.89 2.83
C ILE A 121 11.16 -11.38 1.38
N THR A 122 11.26 -12.70 1.20
CA THR A 122 11.18 -13.37 -0.11
C THR A 122 9.86 -14.09 -0.34
N GLY A 123 9.03 -14.22 0.69
CA GLY A 123 7.68 -14.76 0.59
C GLY A 123 6.96 -14.74 1.93
N ASN A 124 5.63 -14.74 1.89
CA ASN A 124 4.81 -14.87 3.10
C ASN A 124 3.50 -15.60 2.79
N THR A 125 2.96 -16.29 3.78
CA THR A 125 1.56 -16.75 3.83
C THR A 125 0.79 -15.86 4.80
N GLU A 126 -0.43 -16.26 5.20
CA GLU A 126 -1.22 -15.57 6.23
C GLU A 126 -0.52 -15.50 7.60
N THR A 127 0.27 -16.51 7.96
CA THR A 127 0.90 -16.61 9.29
C THR A 127 2.41 -16.79 9.24
N THR A 128 3.00 -16.93 8.04
CA THR A 128 4.44 -17.20 7.91
C THR A 128 5.16 -16.17 7.07
N VAL A 129 6.42 -15.90 7.39
CA VAL A 129 7.33 -15.06 6.61
C VAL A 129 8.63 -15.81 6.36
N THR A 130 9.01 -15.93 5.09
CA THR A 130 10.30 -16.47 4.66
C THR A 130 11.25 -15.32 4.40
N ALA A 131 12.30 -15.21 5.21
CA ALA A 131 13.35 -14.22 5.04
C ALA A 131 14.68 -14.76 5.60
N PRO A 132 15.78 -14.74 4.82
CA PRO A 132 17.08 -15.25 5.28
C PRO A 132 17.73 -14.25 6.25
N LEU A 133 17.47 -14.42 7.55
CA LEU A 133 17.97 -13.56 8.63
C LEU A 133 19.51 -13.46 8.62
N ALA A 134 20.01 -12.25 8.85
CA ALA A 134 21.43 -11.97 9.00
C ALA A 134 21.68 -10.78 9.93
N GLY A 135 22.91 -10.65 10.42
CA GLY A 135 23.37 -9.50 11.20
C GLY A 135 23.12 -9.56 12.71
N GLY A 136 22.41 -10.58 13.20
CA GLY A 136 22.16 -10.81 14.62
C GLY A 136 23.00 -11.94 15.22
N THR A 137 22.67 -12.30 16.46
CA THR A 137 23.42 -13.30 17.24
C THR A 137 23.18 -14.72 16.73
N ALA A 138 21.93 -15.09 16.46
CA ALA A 138 21.56 -16.46 16.08
C ALA A 138 21.21 -16.58 14.59
N ASN A 139 20.63 -15.51 14.00
CA ASN A 139 20.18 -15.46 12.60
C ASN A 139 19.18 -16.56 12.25
N VAL A 140 18.36 -16.95 13.24
CA VAL A 140 17.28 -17.93 13.14
C VAL A 140 16.13 -17.49 14.03
N TRP A 141 14.93 -17.99 13.77
CA TRP A 141 13.77 -17.77 14.63
C TRP A 141 13.72 -18.80 15.74
N ASN A 142 13.53 -18.33 16.97
CA ASN A 142 13.30 -19.12 18.17
C ASN A 142 11.89 -18.87 18.69
N THR A 143 11.25 -19.90 19.24
CA THR A 143 9.93 -19.77 19.88
C THR A 143 9.97 -18.66 20.92
N GLY A 144 9.07 -17.69 20.78
CA GLY A 144 9.02 -16.52 21.66
C GLY A 144 9.84 -15.32 21.19
N ASP A 145 10.52 -15.40 20.04
CA ASP A 145 11.17 -14.23 19.45
C ASP A 145 10.15 -13.16 19.07
N THR A 146 10.39 -11.90 19.43
CA THR A 146 9.55 -10.79 18.96
C THR A 146 10.05 -10.26 17.63
N TYR A 147 9.13 -9.79 16.80
CA TYR A 147 9.46 -9.27 15.47
C TYR A 147 8.63 -8.04 15.12
N TYR A 148 9.14 -7.30 14.15
CA TYR A 148 8.34 -6.32 13.41
C TYR A 148 8.75 -6.26 11.93
N ILE A 149 7.82 -5.80 11.10
CA ILE A 149 7.94 -5.66 9.65
C ILE A 149 7.57 -4.23 9.29
N THR A 150 8.53 -3.47 8.77
CA THR A 150 8.30 -2.09 8.34
C THR A 150 7.60 -2.04 6.99
N GLY A 151 6.64 -1.14 6.82
CA GLY A 151 5.86 -0.97 5.59
C GLY A 151 4.65 -1.91 5.49
N ALA A 152 4.22 -2.48 6.61
CA ALA A 152 3.18 -3.50 6.75
C ALA A 152 2.04 -3.02 7.67
N GLY A 153 1.20 -3.93 8.16
CA GLY A 153 0.12 -3.60 9.11
C GLY A 153 -1.02 -2.79 8.51
N TYR A 154 -1.23 -2.91 7.21
CA TYR A 154 -2.40 -2.35 6.55
C TYR A 154 -3.60 -3.26 6.75
N ASP A 155 -4.71 -2.69 7.22
CA ASP A 155 -5.98 -3.42 7.32
C ASP A 155 -6.48 -3.78 5.92
N THR A 156 -7.00 -5.00 5.76
CA THR A 156 -7.51 -5.53 4.47
C THR A 156 -8.98 -5.33 4.24
N GLU A 157 -9.74 -4.90 5.25
CA GLU A 157 -11.02 -4.31 4.93
C GLU A 157 -10.67 -2.95 4.34
N ASP A 158 -10.69 -2.84 3.00
CA ASP A 158 -10.47 -1.61 2.26
C ASP A 158 -11.10 -0.46 3.05
N PHE A 159 -10.26 0.34 3.72
CA PHE A 159 -10.70 1.40 4.62
C PHE A 159 -11.76 2.25 3.93
N ASP A 160 -11.58 2.41 2.61
CA ASP A 160 -12.62 2.91 1.74
C ASP A 160 -12.43 2.47 0.28
N THR A 161 -13.54 2.23 -0.40
CA THR A 161 -13.60 2.02 -1.84
C THR A 161 -14.68 2.91 -2.45
N TRP A 162 -14.35 3.63 -3.52
CA TRP A 162 -15.34 4.46 -4.21
C TRP A 162 -15.11 4.56 -5.71
N GLU A 163 -16.19 4.77 -6.45
CA GLU A 163 -16.19 4.91 -7.89
C GLU A 163 -16.40 6.39 -8.23
N PRO A 164 -15.41 7.08 -8.81
CA PRO A 164 -15.59 8.41 -9.34
C PRO A 164 -16.68 8.43 -10.41
N GLY A 165 -17.32 9.59 -10.59
CA GLY A 165 -18.29 9.79 -11.66
C GLY A 165 -17.75 9.32 -13.02
N PHE A 166 -18.59 8.63 -13.78
CA PHE A 166 -18.26 8.10 -15.10
C PHE A 166 -19.06 8.80 -16.18
N VAL A 167 -18.35 9.50 -17.07
CA VAL A 167 -18.92 10.06 -18.30
C VAL A 167 -17.87 9.92 -19.40
N LYS A 168 -18.20 9.14 -20.43
CA LYS A 168 -17.32 8.92 -21.58
C LYS A 168 -16.92 10.23 -22.28
N ASP A 169 -15.70 10.25 -22.83
CA ASP A 169 -15.10 11.42 -23.51
C ASP A 169 -15.26 12.75 -22.76
N THR A 170 -15.30 12.68 -21.43
CA THR A 170 -15.43 13.84 -20.56
C THR A 170 -14.35 13.77 -19.48
N PHE A 171 -13.94 14.95 -19.02
CA PHE A 171 -13.04 15.07 -17.89
C PHE A 171 -13.84 15.04 -16.59
N ILE A 172 -13.46 14.15 -15.67
CA ILE A 172 -14.05 14.06 -14.34
C ILE A 172 -13.03 14.50 -13.30
N ARG A 173 -13.51 15.19 -12.26
CA ARG A 173 -12.73 15.54 -11.08
C ARG A 173 -13.59 15.28 -9.85
N GLN A 174 -13.13 14.41 -8.98
CA GLN A 174 -13.83 14.10 -7.74
C GLN A 174 -12.87 14.06 -6.57
N THR A 175 -13.31 14.63 -5.45
CA THR A 175 -12.52 14.72 -4.22
C THR A 175 -13.25 14.00 -3.10
N LYS A 176 -12.52 13.16 -2.35
CA LYS A 176 -12.96 12.55 -1.10
C LYS A 176 -12.05 13.00 0.04
N VAL A 177 -12.63 13.23 1.21
CA VAL A 177 -11.90 13.71 2.40
C VAL A 177 -11.95 12.62 3.47
N TYR A 178 -10.81 12.33 4.07
CA TYR A 178 -10.61 11.35 5.13
C TYR A 178 -10.18 12.04 6.42
N GLU A 179 -10.75 11.60 7.54
CA GLU A 179 -10.40 12.00 8.90
C GLU A 179 -9.10 11.29 9.37
N LEU A 180 -8.57 11.69 10.53
CA LEU A 180 -7.21 11.36 11.01
C LEU A 180 -7.00 9.99 11.63
N ASP A 181 -8.03 9.15 11.70
CA ASP A 181 -7.90 7.89 12.45
C ASP A 181 -6.89 6.88 11.84
N PRO A 182 -6.41 7.05 10.60
CA PRO A 182 -5.21 6.39 10.11
C PRO A 182 -3.99 7.33 9.90
N ILE A 183 -2.78 6.81 10.16
CA ILE A 183 -1.51 7.54 10.02
C ILE A 183 -0.84 7.28 8.66
N TRP A 184 -1.03 6.10 8.10
CA TRP A 184 -0.42 5.67 6.83
C TRP A 184 -1.48 5.23 5.83
N PHE A 185 -1.29 5.55 4.56
CA PHE A 185 -2.25 5.26 3.49
C PHE A 185 -1.53 4.69 2.27
N LYS A 186 -2.20 3.80 1.55
CA LYS A 186 -1.85 3.40 0.19
C LYS A 186 -3.09 3.55 -0.69
N VAL A 187 -2.88 3.98 -1.94
CA VAL A 187 -3.96 4.24 -2.89
C VAL A 187 -3.68 3.53 -4.20
N LEU A 188 -4.68 2.78 -4.68
CA LEU A 188 -4.67 2.08 -5.96
C LEU A 188 -5.86 2.53 -6.81
N ILE A 189 -5.62 2.78 -8.10
CA ILE A 189 -6.68 3.06 -9.07
C ILE A 189 -6.86 1.86 -9.99
N GLU A 190 -8.04 1.23 -9.94
CA GLU A 190 -8.44 0.14 -10.80
C GLU A 190 -9.29 0.68 -11.96
N ASN A 191 -9.04 0.22 -13.19
CA ASN A 191 -9.96 0.46 -14.30
C ASN A 191 -11.00 -0.65 -14.36
N LEU A 192 -12.28 -0.27 -14.32
CA LEU A 192 -13.41 -1.19 -14.36
C LEU A 192 -13.80 -1.58 -15.80
N ASP A 193 -13.27 -0.90 -16.81
CA ASP A 193 -13.43 -1.28 -18.21
C ASP A 193 -12.33 -2.28 -18.62
N PRO A 194 -12.69 -3.53 -18.95
CA PRO A 194 -11.71 -4.55 -19.30
C PRO A 194 -11.17 -4.42 -20.74
N VAL A 195 -11.79 -3.57 -21.56
CA VAL A 195 -11.48 -3.43 -23.00
C VAL A 195 -10.80 -2.09 -23.29
N ASN A 196 -11.27 -1.01 -22.67
CA ASN A 196 -10.85 0.34 -22.99
C ASN A 196 -9.98 0.93 -21.88
N ALA A 197 -8.87 1.55 -22.26
CA ALA A 197 -7.96 2.18 -21.33
C ALA A 197 -8.48 3.52 -20.82
N VAL A 198 -8.05 3.88 -19.61
CA VAL A 198 -8.06 5.28 -19.15
C VAL A 198 -6.80 5.95 -19.66
N THR A 199 -6.97 7.03 -20.43
CA THR A 199 -5.90 7.64 -21.23
C THR A 199 -5.24 8.84 -20.55
N ASP A 200 -5.95 9.49 -19.63
CA ASP A 200 -5.41 10.57 -18.81
C ASP A 200 -5.97 10.42 -17.40
N VAL A 201 -5.08 10.40 -16.41
CA VAL A 201 -5.44 10.14 -15.03
C VAL A 201 -4.34 10.65 -14.11
N SER A 202 -4.79 11.46 -13.15
CA SER A 202 -3.93 12.10 -12.18
C SER A 202 -4.56 12.00 -10.80
N VAL A 203 -3.78 11.61 -9.81
CA VAL A 203 -4.20 11.61 -8.41
C VAL A 203 -3.47 12.72 -7.66
N PHE A 204 -4.23 13.51 -6.92
CA PHE A 204 -3.74 14.62 -6.11
C PHE A 204 -4.08 14.36 -4.65
N PHE A 205 -3.12 14.67 -3.79
CA PHE A 205 -3.27 14.60 -2.34
C PHE A 205 -3.20 16.00 -1.78
N THR A 206 -3.99 16.30 -0.77
CA THR A 206 -3.87 17.57 -0.04
C THR A 206 -4.11 17.30 1.43
N TYR A 207 -3.19 17.74 2.26
CA TYR A 207 -3.26 17.58 3.71
C TYR A 207 -2.83 18.88 4.40
N GLU A 208 -3.39 19.14 5.59
CA GLU A 208 -3.12 20.36 6.36
C GLU A 208 -2.16 20.08 7.54
N ASN A 209 -0.97 20.68 7.50
CA ASN A 209 0.02 20.60 8.58
C ASN A 209 -0.37 21.51 9.75
N ARG A 210 0.00 21.11 10.96
CA ARG A 210 -0.14 21.95 12.16
C ARG A 210 0.77 23.18 12.04
N THR A 211 0.19 24.38 12.07
CA THR A 211 0.94 25.62 12.36
C THR A 211 1.25 25.75 13.84
#